data_AF-A0A9D7P090-F1
#
_entry.id   AF-A0A9D7P090-F1
#
_cell.length_a   1.000
_cell.length_b   1.000
_cell.length_c   1.000
_cell.angle_alpha   90.00
_cell.angle_beta   90.00
_cell.angle_gamma   90.00
#
_symmetry.space_group_name_H-M   'P 1'
#
loop_
_entity.id
_entity.type
_entity.pdbx_description
1 polymer ?
#
loop_
_entity_poly.entity_id
_entity_poly.type
_entity_poly.pdbx_seq_one_letter_code
_entity_poly.pdbx_strand_id
1 'polypeptide(L)'
;MLARYPKVVVDIGEHYERQSYRTRTSIVGPNGVQDLTVQIARRSGEKMPMHTVGLSYIETWPQQHVHAIRSAYGNTPWFIHYMDEIEAVVLKRYDRLVDLDLATMRLGLKWLGLRTEVMVSDEYVEVASGPMSGAAVT
;
A
#
# COMPACT_ATOMS: atom_id res chain seq x y z
N MET A 1 7.07 -13.08 0.48
CA MET A 1 8.32 -12.62 1.13
C MET A 1 8.11 -12.32 2.61
N LEU A 2 7.11 -11.51 2.99
CA LEU A 2 6.81 -11.17 4.39
C LEU A 2 6.46 -12.38 5.28
N ALA A 3 5.71 -13.35 4.76
CA ALA A 3 5.32 -14.55 5.51
C ALA A 3 6.49 -15.47 5.91
N ARG A 4 7.69 -15.27 5.34
CA ARG A 4 8.87 -16.09 5.64
C ARG A 4 9.67 -15.61 6.83
N TYR A 5 9.46 -14.37 7.25
CA TYR A 5 10.23 -13.75 8.32
C TYR A 5 9.28 -13.31 9.44
N PRO A 6 9.61 -13.61 10.70
CA PRO A 6 8.78 -13.21 11.84
C PRO A 6 8.82 -11.70 12.07
N LYS A 7 9.86 -11.02 11.55
CA LYS A 7 10.11 -9.60 11.76
C LYS A 7 10.63 -8.97 10.47
N VAL A 8 10.10 -7.80 10.13
CA VAL A 8 10.48 -7.02 8.95
C VAL A 8 10.56 -5.54 9.31
N VAL A 9 11.43 -4.82 8.61
CA VAL A 9 11.55 -3.37 8.70
C VAL A 9 11.10 -2.77 7.38
N VAL A 10 10.18 -1.83 7.43
CA VAL A 10 9.81 -0.98 6.29
C VAL A 10 10.64 0.28 6.38
N ASP A 11 11.52 0.46 5.40
CA ASP A 11 12.30 1.67 5.21
C ASP A 11 11.40 2.75 4.59
N ILE A 12 11.24 3.87 5.30
CA ILE A 12 10.47 5.03 4.82
C ILE A 12 11.37 6.27 4.64
N GLY A 13 12.68 6.09 4.83
CA GLY A 13 13.74 7.04 4.47
C GLY A 13 14.13 6.94 3.00
N GLU A 14 13.73 5.88 2.29
CA GLU A 14 13.91 5.76 0.83
C GLU A 14 13.26 6.93 0.06
N HIS A 15 13.75 7.18 -1.15
CA HIS A 15 13.21 8.23 -2.00
C HIS A 15 11.90 7.79 -2.65
N TYR A 16 10.92 8.69 -2.65
CA TYR A 16 9.67 8.49 -3.37
C TYR A 16 9.90 8.43 -4.88
N GLU A 17 9.51 7.30 -5.47
CA GLU A 17 9.50 7.09 -6.91
C GLU A 17 8.12 7.47 -7.49
N ARG A 18 8.13 8.42 -8.42
CA ARG A 18 6.92 8.87 -9.12
C ARG A 18 6.32 7.74 -9.93
N GLN A 19 4.98 7.70 -9.95
CA GLN A 19 4.20 6.73 -10.74
C GLN A 19 4.47 5.27 -10.35
N SER A 20 4.99 5.03 -9.15
CA SER A 20 5.16 3.69 -8.60
C SER A 20 3.84 3.10 -8.08
N TYR A 21 3.85 1.81 -7.79
CA TYR A 21 2.73 1.07 -7.19
C TYR A 21 2.25 1.64 -5.84
N ARG A 22 3.05 2.50 -5.18
CA ARG A 22 2.65 3.21 -3.95
C ARG A 22 1.51 4.20 -4.17
N THR A 23 1.31 4.68 -5.40
CA THR A 23 0.22 5.63 -5.73
C THR A 23 -0.71 5.14 -6.82
N ARG A 24 -0.41 4.00 -7.46
CA ARG A 24 -1.18 3.47 -8.59
C ARG A 24 -1.53 2.02 -8.37
N THR A 25 -2.78 1.67 -8.64
CA THR A 25 -3.25 0.28 -8.62
C THR A 25 -4.28 0.09 -9.71
N SER A 26 -4.17 -1.02 -10.44
CA SER A 26 -5.16 -1.41 -11.44
C SER A 26 -6.13 -2.42 -10.82
N ILE A 27 -7.42 -2.18 -10.99
CA ILE A 27 -8.47 -3.13 -10.63
C ILE A 27 -9.11 -3.69 -11.90
N VAL A 28 -9.61 -4.92 -11.83
CA VAL A 28 -10.29 -5.57 -12.94
C VAL A 28 -11.78 -5.59 -12.65
N GLY A 29 -12.56 -4.93 -13.51
CA GLY A 29 -14.01 -4.92 -13.43
C GLY A 29 -14.68 -5.45 -14.70
N PRO A 30 -16.02 -5.43 -14.76
CA PRO A 30 -16.79 -5.88 -15.92
C PRO A 30 -16.45 -5.14 -17.22
N ASN A 31 -16.05 -3.87 -17.12
CA ASN A 31 -15.70 -3.01 -18.26
C ASN A 31 -14.20 -3.06 -18.60
N GLY A 32 -13.46 -4.03 -18.07
CA GLY A 32 -12.00 -4.15 -18.25
C GLY A 32 -11.20 -3.60 -17.08
N VAL A 33 -9.94 -3.28 -17.35
CA VAL A 33 -8.99 -2.78 -16.35
C VAL A 33 -9.25 -1.29 -16.10
N GLN A 34 -9.35 -0.91 -14.83
CA GLN A 34 -9.48 0.47 -14.39
C GLN A 34 -8.30 0.83 -13.48
N ASP A 35 -7.63 1.93 -13.78
CA ASP A 35 -6.53 2.44 -12.97
C ASP A 35 -7.03 3.39 -11.89
N LEU A 36 -6.62 3.13 -10.65
CA LEU A 36 -6.83 3.96 -9.48
C LEU A 36 -5.52 4.67 -9.14
N THR A 37 -5.61 5.98 -8.91
CA THR A 37 -4.45 6.80 -8.54
C THR A 37 -4.74 7.58 -7.25
N VAL A 38 -3.90 7.37 -6.24
CA VAL A 38 -3.87 8.17 -5.01
C VAL A 38 -3.23 9.52 -5.31
N GLN A 39 -3.91 10.61 -4.95
CA GLN A 39 -3.40 11.94 -5.21
C GLN A 39 -2.44 12.39 -4.12
N ILE A 40 -1.25 12.85 -4.53
CA ILE A 40 -0.22 13.38 -3.64
C ILE A 40 -0.18 14.91 -3.71
N ALA A 41 0.13 15.56 -2.59
CA ALA A 41 0.43 16.97 -2.54
C ALA A 41 1.79 17.20 -3.23
N ARG A 42 1.75 17.70 -4.47
CA ARG A 42 2.96 17.87 -5.28
C ARG A 42 3.85 18.97 -4.69
N ARG A 43 5.09 18.63 -4.34
CA ARG A 43 6.21 19.59 -4.32
C ARG A 43 7.01 19.41 -5.61
N SER A 44 7.33 20.52 -6.27
CA SER A 44 8.06 20.52 -7.54
C SER A 44 9.55 20.24 -7.32
N GLY A 45 10.19 19.54 -8.25
CA GLY A 45 11.64 19.59 -8.47
C GLY A 45 12.55 18.69 -7.63
N GLU A 46 12.14 18.27 -6.43
CA GLU A 46 13.06 17.59 -5.49
C GLU A 46 12.73 16.11 -5.27
N LYS A 47 13.78 15.29 -5.08
CA LYS A 47 13.65 13.94 -4.54
C LYS A 47 13.15 14.06 -3.11
N MET A 48 11.98 13.50 -2.82
CA MET A 48 11.38 13.56 -1.49
C MET A 48 11.55 12.21 -0.79
N PRO A 49 11.98 12.18 0.48
CA PRO A 49 11.90 10.97 1.29
C PRO A 49 10.45 10.51 1.41
N MET A 50 10.21 9.19 1.39
CA MET A 50 8.87 8.61 1.39
C MET A 50 8.02 9.08 2.58
N HIS A 51 8.63 9.20 3.77
CA HIS A 51 7.98 9.69 4.98
C HIS A 51 7.51 11.17 4.92
N THR A 52 7.93 11.94 3.91
CA THR A 52 7.52 13.35 3.73
C THR A 52 6.44 13.55 2.67
N VAL A 53 6.08 12.49 1.93
CA VAL A 53 5.12 12.58 0.83
C VAL A 53 3.71 12.77 1.39
N GLY A 54 3.16 13.97 1.23
CA GLY A 54 1.81 14.31 1.65
C GLY A 54 0.74 13.84 0.67
N LEU A 55 -0.46 13.54 1.18
CA LEU A 55 -1.64 13.27 0.37
C LEU A 55 -2.39 14.56 0.00
N SER A 56 -2.98 14.60 -1.20
CA SER A 56 -3.85 15.68 -1.65
C SER A 56 -5.30 15.23 -1.61
N TYR A 57 -6.17 16.08 -1.07
CA TYR A 57 -7.62 15.86 -1.01
C TYR A 57 -8.40 16.95 -1.76
N ILE A 58 -7.74 17.66 -2.69
CA ILE A 58 -8.43 18.59 -3.61
C ILE A 58 -9.42 17.80 -4.49
N GLU A 59 -9.02 16.60 -4.90
CA GLU A 59 -9.88 15.63 -5.57
C GLU A 59 -10.43 14.62 -4.56
N THR A 60 -11.62 14.07 -4.84
CA THR A 60 -12.31 13.07 -4.02
C THR A 60 -11.87 11.64 -4.36
N TRP A 61 -10.57 11.43 -4.54
CA TRP A 61 -10.02 10.12 -4.92
C TRP A 61 -10.39 8.99 -3.94
N PRO A 62 -10.51 9.18 -2.61
CA PRO A 62 -10.91 8.09 -1.72
C PRO A 62 -12.31 7.56 -2.06
N GLN A 63 -13.27 8.48 -2.26
CA GLN A 63 -14.65 8.13 -2.61
C GLN A 63 -14.70 7.51 -4.01
N GLN A 64 -13.92 8.02 -4.96
CA GLN A 64 -13.81 7.45 -6.30
C GLN A 64 -13.26 6.01 -6.27
N HIS A 65 -12.22 5.75 -5.46
CA HIS A 65 -11.65 4.41 -5.31
C HIS A 65 -12.65 3.45 -4.70
N VAL A 66 -13.33 3.85 -3.62
CA VAL A 66 -14.40 3.06 -3.01
C VAL A 66 -15.49 2.73 -4.02
N HIS A 67 -15.99 3.74 -4.76
CA HIS A 67 -17.01 3.53 -5.77
C HIS A 67 -16.55 2.56 -6.88
N ALA A 68 -15.32 2.71 -7.36
CA ALA A 68 -14.74 1.83 -8.37
C ALA A 68 -14.63 0.37 -7.87
N ILE A 69 -14.17 0.16 -6.64
CA ILE A 69 -14.08 -1.17 -6.02
C ILE A 69 -15.48 -1.79 -5.85
N ARG A 70 -16.46 -1.02 -5.38
CA ARG A 70 -17.86 -1.48 -5.28
C ARG A 70 -18.42 -1.87 -6.65
N SER A 71 -18.16 -1.08 -7.67
CA SER A 71 -18.64 -1.35 -9.04
C SER A 71 -17.98 -2.60 -9.64
N ALA A 72 -16.67 -2.77 -9.44
CA ALA A 72 -15.91 -3.89 -10.00
C ALA A 72 -16.23 -5.21 -9.29
N TYR A 73 -16.34 -5.20 -7.95
CA TYR A 73 -16.38 -6.42 -7.14
C TYR A 73 -17.67 -6.61 -6.35
N GLY A 74 -18.65 -5.71 -6.42
CA GLY A 74 -19.88 -5.78 -5.62
C GLY A 74 -20.69 -7.07 -5.77
N ASN A 75 -20.55 -7.76 -6.91
CA ASN A 75 -21.22 -9.02 -7.21
C ASN A 75 -20.35 -10.26 -6.97
N THR A 76 -19.12 -10.11 -6.47
CA THR A 76 -18.27 -11.28 -6.22
C THR A 76 -18.72 -12.02 -4.96
N PRO A 77 -18.62 -13.37 -4.95
CA PRO A 77 -18.66 -14.12 -3.70
C PRO A 77 -17.56 -13.53 -2.81
N TRP A 78 -17.89 -13.23 -1.56
CA TRP A 78 -17.02 -12.65 -0.52
C TRP A 78 -16.93 -11.13 -0.40
N PHE A 79 -17.51 -10.33 -1.31
CA PHE A 79 -17.44 -8.86 -1.26
C PHE A 79 -17.78 -8.27 0.12
N ILE A 80 -18.88 -8.74 0.73
CA ILE A 80 -19.37 -8.28 2.04
C ILE A 80 -18.39 -8.50 3.20
N HIS A 81 -17.46 -9.45 3.08
CA HIS A 81 -16.50 -9.74 4.13
C HIS A 81 -15.29 -8.81 4.12
N TYR A 82 -15.02 -8.13 2.99
CA TYR A 82 -13.82 -7.32 2.79
C TYR A 82 -14.13 -5.83 2.65
N MET A 83 -15.24 -5.47 2.02
CA MET A 83 -15.48 -4.09 1.59
C MET A 83 -15.45 -3.11 2.77
N ASP A 84 -16.11 -3.41 3.88
CA ASP A 84 -16.20 -2.49 5.01
C ASP A 84 -14.81 -2.13 5.59
N GLU A 85 -13.89 -3.09 5.64
CA GLU A 85 -12.52 -2.85 6.11
C GLU A 85 -11.69 -2.08 5.07
N ILE A 86 -11.90 -2.34 3.77
CA ILE A 86 -11.29 -1.56 2.68
C ILE A 86 -11.74 -0.10 2.78
N GLU A 87 -13.04 0.15 2.94
CA GLU A 87 -13.58 1.51 3.06
C GLU A 87 -13.05 2.21 4.30
N ALA A 88 -13.01 1.52 5.44
CA ALA A 88 -12.46 2.08 6.67
C ALA A 88 -11.01 2.53 6.49
N VAL A 89 -10.20 1.77 5.73
CA VAL A 89 -8.83 2.19 5.39
C VAL A 89 -8.82 3.32 4.39
N VAL A 90 -9.51 3.22 3.25
CA VAL A 90 -9.43 4.19 2.14
C VAL A 90 -10.05 5.54 2.49
N LEU A 91 -11.18 5.56 3.19
CA LEU A 91 -11.91 6.79 3.53
C LEU A 91 -11.34 7.50 4.76
N LYS A 92 -10.53 6.82 5.58
CA LYS A 92 -9.82 7.47 6.67
C LYS A 92 -8.87 8.52 6.10
N ARG A 93 -8.83 9.68 6.75
CA ARG A 93 -7.90 10.76 6.37
C ARG A 93 -6.51 10.44 6.90
N TYR A 94 -5.51 10.51 6.02
CA TYR A 94 -4.10 10.41 6.34
C TYR A 94 -3.39 11.64 5.80
N ASP A 95 -2.40 12.14 6.54
CA ASP A 95 -1.63 13.29 6.08
C ASP A 95 -0.50 12.85 5.12
N ARG A 96 0.05 11.66 5.33
CA ARG A 96 1.19 11.12 4.58
C ARG A 96 0.82 9.85 3.81
N LEU A 97 1.42 9.68 2.64
CA LEU A 97 1.23 8.50 1.79
C LEU A 97 1.64 7.21 2.51
N VAL A 98 2.75 7.25 3.24
CA VAL A 98 3.28 6.09 3.98
C VAL A 98 2.29 5.56 5.03
N ASP A 99 1.50 6.43 5.65
CA ASP A 99 0.55 6.01 6.68
C ASP A 99 -0.63 5.23 6.05
N LEU A 100 -1.08 5.64 4.86
CA LEU A 100 -2.07 4.93 4.06
C LEU A 100 -1.52 3.57 3.58
N ASP A 101 -0.30 3.55 3.07
CA ASP A 101 0.36 2.32 2.58
C ASP A 101 0.53 1.30 3.70
N LEU A 102 1.01 1.75 4.88
CA LEU A 102 1.15 0.90 6.06
C LEU A 102 -0.19 0.38 6.57
N ALA A 103 -1.25 1.19 6.53
CA ALA A 103 -2.59 0.76 6.91
C ALA A 103 -3.13 -0.32 5.96
N THR A 104 -2.95 -0.10 4.65
CA THR A 104 -3.35 -1.06 3.60
C THR A 104 -2.58 -2.38 3.72
N MET A 105 -1.27 -2.31 3.95
CA MET A 105 -0.43 -3.50 4.16
C MET A 105 -0.85 -4.28 5.41
N ARG A 106 -1.09 -3.58 6.54
CA ARG A 106 -1.55 -4.22 7.79
C ARG A 106 -2.90 -4.91 7.62
N LEU A 107 -3.80 -4.33 6.82
CA LEU A 107 -5.07 -4.96 6.48
C LEU A 107 -4.86 -6.28 5.73
N GLY A 108 -3.96 -6.30 4.74
CA GLY A 108 -3.57 -7.52 4.04
C GLY A 108 -2.95 -8.58 4.96
N LEU A 109 -2.04 -8.18 5.86
CA LEU A 109 -1.44 -9.09 6.84
C LEU A 109 -2.50 -9.70 7.77
N LYS A 110 -3.48 -8.90 8.21
CA LYS A 110 -4.62 -9.36 9.02
C LYS A 110 -5.43 -10.43 8.28
N TRP A 111 -5.83 -10.17 7.03
CA TRP A 111 -6.62 -11.14 6.25
C TRP A 111 -5.86 -12.43 5.96
N LEU A 112 -4.55 -12.35 5.78
CA LEU A 112 -3.69 -13.51 5.58
C LEU A 112 -3.35 -14.24 6.90
N GLY A 113 -3.79 -13.74 8.05
CA GLY A 113 -3.49 -14.31 9.37
C GLY A 113 -2.01 -14.27 9.74
N LEU A 114 -1.24 -13.37 9.14
CA LEU A 114 0.21 -13.27 9.34
C LEU A 114 0.51 -12.47 10.61
N ARG A 115 1.37 -13.03 11.48
CA ARG A 115 1.83 -12.40 12.73
C ARG A 115 3.17 -11.69 12.59
N THR A 116 3.60 -11.40 11.37
CA THR A 116 4.87 -10.73 11.10
C THR A 116 4.89 -9.38 11.81
N GLU A 117 5.90 -9.16 12.66
CA GLU A 117 6.14 -7.88 13.32
C GLU A 117 6.67 -6.89 12.27
N VAL A 118 5.91 -5.83 12.01
CA VAL A 118 6.27 -4.76 11.08
C VAL A 118 6.79 -3.57 11.88
N MET A 119 8.10 -3.33 11.79
CA MET A 119 8.72 -2.10 12.26
C MET A 119 8.85 -1.09 11.13
N VAL A 120 8.88 0.18 11.47
CA VAL A 120 9.06 1.29 10.52
C VAL A 120 10.37 1.99 10.88
N SER A 121 11.21 2.25 9.88
CA SER A 121 12.46 3.01 10.04
C SER A 121 12.35 4.32 9.25
N ASP A 122 12.42 5.45 9.95
CA ASP A 122 12.46 6.79 9.34
C ASP A 122 13.80 7.05 8.62
N GLU A 123 14.85 6.31 9.00
CA GLU A 123 16.16 6.36 8.37
C GLU A 123 16.29 5.28 7.29
N TYR A 124 17.06 5.59 6.24
CA TYR A 124 17.39 4.63 5.18
C TYR A 124 18.15 3.43 5.76
N VAL A 125 17.66 2.23 5.48
CA VAL A 125 18.25 0.98 5.99
C VAL A 125 19.00 0.30 4.87
N GLU A 126 20.33 0.23 4.98
CA GLU A 126 21.11 -0.61 4.07
C GLU A 126 20.69 -2.07 4.20
N VAL A 127 20.31 -2.69 3.09
CA VAL A 127 20.00 -4.12 3.05
C VAL A 127 21.29 -4.88 3.35
N ALA A 128 21.41 -5.43 4.56
CA ALA A 128 22.52 -6.29 4.91
C ALA A 128 22.59 -7.45 3.91
N SER A 129 23.68 -7.53 3.15
CA SER A 129 23.98 -8.58 2.18
C SER A 129 24.34 -9.89 2.90
N GLY A 130 23.41 -10.44 3.67
CA GLY A 130 23.50 -11.82 4.15
C GLY A 130 23.23 -12.79 3.00
N PRO A 131 23.95 -13.91 2.87
CA PRO A 131 23.75 -14.82 1.76
C PRO A 131 22.31 -15.34 1.78
N MET A 132 21.61 -15.22 0.65
CA MET A 132 20.46 -16.05 0.38
C MET A 132 20.97 -17.50 0.33
N SER A 133 20.99 -18.18 1.47
CA SER A 133 21.16 -19.62 1.53
C SER A 133 19.95 -20.26 0.85
N GLY A 134 20.03 -20.40 -0.46
CA GLY A 134 19.31 -21.43 -1.18
C GLY A 134 19.72 -22.76 -0.56
N ALA A 135 18.82 -23.36 0.22
CA ALA A 135 18.92 -24.76 0.56
C ALA A 135 18.86 -25.52 -0.77
N ALA A 136 20.02 -25.89 -1.29
CA ALA A 136 20.15 -26.94 -2.28
C ALA A 136 19.62 -28.22 -1.62
N VAL A 137 18.51 -28.71 -2.15
CA VAL A 137 18.02 -30.06 -1.89
C VAL A 137 19.01 -31.01 -2.57
N THR A 138 19.69 -31.83 -1.78
CA THR A 138 20.20 -33.15 -2.18
C THR A 138 20.18 -34.05 -0.95
#